data_AF-A0A563U2Y1-F1
#
_entry.id   AF-A0A563U2Y1-F1
#
_cell.length_a   1.000
_cell.length_b   1.000
_cell.length_c   1.000
_cell.angle_alpha   90.00
_cell.angle_beta   90.00
_cell.angle_gamma   90.00
#
_symmetry.space_group_name_H-M   'P 1'
#
loop_
_entity.id
_entity.type
_entity.pdbx_description
1 polymer ?
#
loop_
_entity_poly.entity_id
_entity_poly.type
_entity_poly.pdbx_seq_one_letter_code
_entity_poly.pdbx_strand_id
1 'polypeptide(L)'
;MHKFHYLPIFLLLLSGNAIAQTPSAPVLTITINARDTAQRIDNIGASGCWFSEGIGKYWPVAKREKIAELLFSKKMDARGNPLGIGLSAWRFNIGGGTAEHGDSSGIKDFRRRAESFIAADGTYDWNKQAGYQWFLRKARQFGVENLIAFSNTPPVHFTSNGYGYKTVKSPASNLRPDKYAAYADFLATVAQHFDKEGLHFKYISPVNEPQWEWYGKPGQMDQEGSPWTNQEIQKITMELDKALTAKKLTSKILTTEAGMLNYLYEGKSAAGSQIQELFNPAGRYTITGLKHVPPIVAGHSYFTDANDSTMVVTRKRLADTAAKYKTAYWESEYSMLGDGFREGTKQSRIAIDCALFLAKVINRDLTIGNAAAWQLWNAYEPGKEDVDTRYYLIALKPNEAYTDGDFTATKNLWAMGNYSRFIRPGMQRIKTGRSDGLSDIQAGQDVMVSAFKGKDGVVVIVLINYTTTGRQIQLKPENFKLPRKIRSYTTSAQDNLAAALVNKWEEPFTLKPRSITTLVFKN
;
A
#
# COMPACT_ATOMS: atom_id res chain seq x y z
N MET A 1 71.89 -20.83 -63.20
CA MET A 1 70.64 -20.04 -63.04
C MET A 1 70.19 -20.14 -61.59
N HIS A 2 70.57 -19.15 -60.77
CA HIS A 2 70.23 -19.11 -59.35
C HIS A 2 68.80 -18.60 -59.14
N LYS A 3 67.95 -19.38 -58.48
CA LYS A 3 66.61 -18.97 -58.05
C LYS A 3 66.71 -18.27 -56.70
N PHE A 4 66.37 -16.97 -56.68
CA PHE A 4 66.13 -16.20 -55.46
C PHE A 4 64.82 -16.65 -54.79
N HIS A 5 64.81 -16.77 -53.47
CA HIS A 5 63.60 -16.91 -52.66
C HIS A 5 63.37 -15.60 -51.91
N TYR A 6 62.22 -14.97 -52.15
CA TYR A 6 61.73 -13.83 -51.38
C TYR A 6 60.92 -14.35 -50.20
N LEU A 7 61.28 -13.92 -48.98
CA LEU A 7 60.54 -14.18 -47.75
C LEU A 7 59.76 -12.91 -47.37
N PRO A 8 58.42 -12.91 -47.28
CA PRO A 8 57.68 -11.75 -46.82
C PRO A 8 57.62 -11.73 -45.28
N ILE A 9 58.05 -10.62 -44.69
CA ILE A 9 57.91 -10.33 -43.26
C ILE A 9 56.50 -9.80 -43.01
N PHE A 10 55.68 -10.54 -42.25
CA PHE A 10 54.38 -10.08 -41.75
C PHE A 10 54.59 -9.32 -40.43
N LEU A 11 54.33 -8.01 -40.41
CA LEU A 11 54.26 -7.21 -39.19
C LEU A 11 52.91 -7.47 -38.51
N LEU A 12 52.90 -8.14 -37.35
CA LEU A 12 51.72 -8.21 -36.48
C LEU A 12 51.62 -6.93 -35.63
N LEU A 13 50.63 -6.08 -35.94
CA LEU A 13 50.19 -5.00 -35.07
C LEU A 13 49.26 -5.58 -33.98
N LEU A 14 49.79 -5.71 -32.76
CA LEU A 14 49.02 -6.02 -31.56
C LEU A 14 48.23 -4.77 -31.13
N SER A 15 46.96 -4.70 -31.52
CA SER A 15 45.99 -3.75 -30.93
C SER A 15 45.60 -4.24 -29.53
N GLY A 16 46.27 -3.71 -28.52
CA GLY A 16 45.87 -3.89 -27.12
C GLY A 16 44.51 -3.26 -26.86
N ASN A 17 43.47 -4.08 -26.70
CA ASN A 17 42.20 -3.64 -26.13
C ASN A 17 42.42 -3.30 -24.66
N ALA A 18 42.76 -2.05 -24.37
CA ALA A 18 42.68 -1.51 -23.02
C ALA A 18 41.20 -1.46 -22.61
N ILE A 19 40.76 -2.44 -21.83
CA ILE A 19 39.49 -2.36 -21.12
C ILE A 19 39.63 -1.21 -20.11
N ALA A 20 39.11 -0.03 -20.46
CA ALA A 20 39.00 1.07 -19.53
C ALA A 20 38.14 0.61 -18.35
N GLN A 21 38.77 0.38 -17.19
CA GLN A 21 38.05 0.14 -15.94
C GLN A 21 37.20 1.38 -15.66
N THR A 22 35.89 1.24 -15.78
CA THR A 22 34.95 2.29 -15.36
C THR A 22 35.21 2.56 -13.88
N PRO A 23 35.48 3.82 -13.46
CA PRO A 23 35.72 4.13 -12.06
C PRO A 23 34.57 3.59 -11.21
N SER A 24 34.87 2.82 -10.16
CA SER A 24 33.84 2.38 -9.23
C SER A 24 33.18 3.63 -8.62
N ALA A 25 31.85 3.71 -8.64
CA ALA A 25 31.12 4.82 -8.03
C ALA A 25 31.61 5.02 -6.58
N PRO A 26 31.80 6.28 -6.13
CA PRO A 26 32.27 6.55 -4.78
C PRO A 26 31.35 5.93 -3.73
N VAL A 27 31.94 5.53 -2.60
CA VAL A 27 31.20 4.94 -1.48
C VAL A 27 30.17 5.94 -0.95
N LEU A 28 28.89 5.56 -0.96
CA LEU A 28 27.82 6.35 -0.38
C LEU A 28 27.74 6.09 1.12
N THR A 29 28.07 7.09 1.93
CA THR A 29 27.91 7.00 3.38
C THR A 29 26.50 7.44 3.79
N ILE A 30 25.80 6.57 4.51
CA ILE A 30 24.47 6.80 5.05
C ILE A 30 24.57 7.00 6.56
N THR A 31 24.33 8.24 7.01
CA THR A 31 24.29 8.56 8.44
C THR A 31 22.91 8.25 9.00
N ILE A 32 22.85 7.52 10.10
CA ILE A 32 21.59 7.18 10.78
C ILE A 32 21.73 7.59 12.23
N ASN A 33 20.93 8.55 12.68
CA ASN A 33 21.00 9.04 14.05
C ASN A 33 19.77 8.59 14.83
N ALA A 34 19.92 7.62 15.73
CA ALA A 34 18.79 7.04 16.46
C ALA A 34 18.00 8.04 17.31
N ARG A 35 18.52 9.25 17.57
CA ARG A 35 17.80 10.33 18.27
C ARG A 35 16.98 11.23 17.35
N ASP A 36 17.30 11.30 16.06
CA ASP A 36 16.56 12.12 15.10
C ASP A 36 15.38 11.32 14.52
N THR A 37 14.23 11.43 15.18
CA THR A 37 13.03 10.67 14.83
C THR A 37 11.99 11.52 14.08
N ALA A 38 11.11 10.86 13.33
CA ALA A 38 9.99 11.47 12.62
C ALA A 38 8.64 10.92 13.09
N GLN A 39 7.83 10.33 12.22
CA GLN A 39 6.54 9.72 12.55
C GLN A 39 6.66 8.27 13.06
N ARG A 40 5.70 7.89 13.90
CA ARG A 40 5.47 6.51 14.32
C ARG A 40 4.70 5.78 13.21
N ILE A 41 5.04 4.52 12.99
CA ILE A 41 4.33 3.64 12.05
C ILE A 41 3.20 2.93 12.77
N ASP A 42 1.99 3.08 12.23
CA ASP A 42 0.76 2.51 12.73
C ASP A 42 0.48 1.13 12.13
N ASN A 43 0.67 0.98 10.82
CA ASN A 43 0.53 -0.29 10.10
C ASN A 43 1.05 -0.22 8.65
N ILE A 44 1.23 -1.40 8.06
CA ILE A 44 1.42 -1.61 6.62
C ILE A 44 0.48 -2.76 6.22
N GLY A 45 -0.38 -2.54 5.23
CA GLY A 45 -1.51 -3.44 4.94
C GLY A 45 -1.89 -3.53 3.48
N ALA A 46 -2.93 -4.31 3.20
CA ALA A 46 -3.56 -4.40 1.88
C ALA A 46 -5.07 -4.66 2.04
N SER A 47 -5.83 -4.53 0.96
CA SER A 47 -7.23 -4.97 0.88
C SER A 47 -7.36 -6.31 0.17
N GLY A 48 -8.43 -7.05 0.49
CA GLY A 48 -8.85 -8.25 -0.23
C GLY A 48 -10.05 -7.99 -1.15
N CYS A 49 -10.24 -6.77 -1.66
CA CYS A 49 -11.44 -6.40 -2.40
C CYS A 49 -11.69 -7.32 -3.61
N TRP A 50 -12.96 -7.59 -3.91
CA TRP A 50 -13.47 -8.37 -5.05
C TRP A 50 -13.19 -9.88 -4.96
N PHE A 51 -11.93 -10.30 -5.07
CA PHE A 51 -11.58 -11.71 -5.26
C PHE A 51 -11.56 -12.52 -3.95
N SER A 52 -11.64 -11.88 -2.77
CA SER A 52 -11.69 -12.60 -1.48
C SER A 52 -12.85 -13.58 -1.43
N GLU A 53 -14.00 -13.21 -2.00
CA GLU A 53 -15.21 -14.02 -1.87
C GLU A 53 -15.03 -15.37 -2.54
N GLY A 54 -14.61 -15.35 -3.81
CA GLY A 54 -14.36 -16.58 -4.57
C GLY A 54 -13.27 -17.45 -3.94
N ILE A 55 -12.13 -16.85 -3.57
CA ILE A 55 -11.01 -17.60 -2.98
C ILE A 55 -11.37 -18.16 -1.62
N GLY A 56 -11.91 -17.33 -0.73
CA GLY A 56 -12.21 -17.71 0.63
C GLY A 56 -13.33 -18.74 0.71
N LYS A 57 -14.30 -18.72 -0.23
CA LYS A 57 -15.44 -19.64 -0.22
C LYS A 57 -15.17 -20.95 -0.96
N TYR A 58 -14.57 -20.89 -2.15
CA TYR A 58 -14.56 -22.02 -3.07
C TYR A 58 -13.19 -22.66 -3.30
N TRP A 59 -12.10 -21.89 -3.24
CA TRP A 59 -10.79 -22.43 -3.63
C TRP A 59 -10.33 -23.55 -2.69
N PRO A 60 -9.56 -24.54 -3.20
CA PRO A 60 -9.02 -25.62 -2.39
C PRO A 60 -8.32 -25.11 -1.14
N VAL A 61 -8.56 -25.78 -0.01
CA VAL A 61 -8.06 -25.36 1.32
C VAL A 61 -6.56 -25.07 1.28
N ALA A 62 -5.76 -25.98 0.71
CA ALA A 62 -4.31 -25.81 0.61
C ALA A 62 -3.89 -24.51 -0.12
N LYS A 63 -4.63 -24.12 -1.16
CA LYS A 63 -4.33 -22.92 -1.95
C LYS A 63 -4.69 -21.65 -1.18
N ARG A 64 -5.91 -21.54 -0.63
CA ARG A 64 -6.32 -20.36 0.14
C ARG A 64 -5.49 -20.19 1.43
N GLU A 65 -5.12 -21.28 2.11
CA GLU A 65 -4.21 -21.25 3.27
C GLU A 65 -2.82 -20.75 2.88
N LYS A 66 -2.29 -21.15 1.72
CA LYS A 66 -1.00 -20.67 1.24
C LYS A 66 -1.02 -19.18 0.88
N ILE A 67 -2.12 -18.69 0.28
CA ILE A 67 -2.31 -17.25 0.04
C ILE A 67 -2.33 -16.49 1.38
N ALA A 68 -3.08 -16.98 2.37
CA ALA A 68 -3.09 -16.37 3.71
C ALA A 68 -1.70 -16.39 4.38
N GLU A 69 -0.93 -17.47 4.22
CA GLU A 69 0.45 -17.54 4.71
C GLU A 69 1.33 -16.47 4.05
N LEU A 70 1.29 -16.34 2.73
CA LEU A 70 2.08 -15.35 1.98
C LEU A 70 1.79 -13.92 2.44
N LEU A 71 0.53 -13.60 2.74
CA LEU A 71 0.12 -12.26 3.18
C LEU A 71 0.42 -12.00 4.66
N PHE A 72 0.08 -12.94 5.55
CA PHE A 72 0.01 -12.65 6.99
C PHE A 72 1.10 -13.32 7.82
N SER A 73 1.77 -14.35 7.32
CA SER A 73 2.74 -15.09 8.11
C SER A 73 3.95 -14.24 8.48
N LYS A 74 4.29 -14.26 9.77
CA LYS A 74 5.56 -13.74 10.32
C LYS A 74 6.60 -14.85 10.49
N LYS A 75 6.32 -16.09 10.07
CA LYS A 75 7.27 -17.21 10.22
C LYS A 75 8.40 -17.12 9.19
N MET A 76 9.51 -17.78 9.50
CA MET A 76 10.65 -17.95 8.60
C MET A 76 10.83 -19.43 8.23
N ASP A 77 11.40 -19.72 7.07
CA ASP A 77 11.89 -21.05 6.71
C ASP A 77 13.20 -21.40 7.46
N ALA A 78 13.68 -22.63 7.28
CA ALA A 78 14.92 -23.10 7.93
C ALA A 78 16.19 -22.32 7.51
N ARG A 79 16.16 -21.62 6.37
CA ARG A 79 17.25 -20.77 5.88
C ARG A 79 17.11 -19.32 6.38
N GLY A 80 16.01 -19.01 7.06
CA GLY A 80 15.68 -17.68 7.58
C GLY A 80 14.94 -16.78 6.60
N ASN A 81 14.47 -17.30 5.46
CA ASN A 81 13.64 -16.54 4.52
C ASN A 81 12.21 -16.39 5.08
N PRO A 82 11.56 -15.23 4.95
CA PRO A 82 10.15 -15.09 5.33
C PRO A 82 9.22 -16.02 4.53
N LEU A 83 8.32 -16.72 5.23
CA LEU A 83 7.26 -17.51 4.58
C LEU A 83 6.15 -16.62 4.00
N GLY A 84 6.01 -15.40 4.54
CA GLY A 84 5.10 -14.37 4.09
C GLY A 84 5.59 -12.98 4.47
N ILE A 85 4.85 -11.97 4.04
CA ILE A 85 5.21 -10.56 4.22
C ILE A 85 4.75 -10.02 5.57
N GLY A 86 3.89 -10.75 6.27
CA GLY A 86 3.45 -10.40 7.62
C GLY A 86 2.75 -9.04 7.66
N LEU A 87 1.73 -8.81 6.83
CA LEU A 87 0.94 -7.57 6.92
C LEU A 87 0.50 -7.28 8.36
N SER A 88 0.45 -5.99 8.72
CA SER A 88 0.00 -5.52 10.04
C SER A 88 -1.33 -4.79 10.00
N ALA A 89 -1.88 -4.61 8.80
CA ALA A 89 -3.28 -4.27 8.58
C ALA A 89 -3.93 -5.13 7.47
N TRP A 90 -5.22 -5.38 7.62
CA TRP A 90 -6.06 -6.01 6.60
C TRP A 90 -7.36 -5.21 6.45
N ARG A 91 -7.65 -4.77 5.21
CA ARG A 91 -8.85 -4.00 4.89
C ARG A 91 -9.97 -4.93 4.41
N PHE A 92 -11.13 -4.83 5.04
CA PHE A 92 -12.35 -5.58 4.77
C PHE A 92 -13.39 -4.67 4.13
N ASN A 93 -13.83 -4.99 2.90
CA ASN A 93 -14.89 -4.24 2.21
C ASN A 93 -16.27 -4.67 2.74
N ILE A 94 -17.00 -3.77 3.38
CA ILE A 94 -18.41 -3.95 3.72
C ILE A 94 -19.22 -3.68 2.44
N GLY A 95 -19.87 -4.71 1.90
CA GLY A 95 -20.53 -4.60 0.60
C GLY A 95 -21.84 -3.80 0.60
N GLY A 96 -22.07 -3.09 -0.51
CA GLY A 96 -23.28 -2.30 -0.74
C GLY A 96 -24.49 -3.13 -1.16
N GLY A 97 -24.32 -4.40 -1.52
CA GLY A 97 -25.44 -5.28 -1.91
C GLY A 97 -25.70 -5.32 -3.42
N THR A 98 -24.65 -5.09 -4.22
CA THR A 98 -24.73 -5.22 -5.68
C THR A 98 -24.73 -6.68 -6.13
N ALA A 99 -24.26 -7.62 -5.32
CA ALA A 99 -24.26 -9.04 -5.67
C ALA A 99 -25.68 -9.61 -5.75
N GLU A 100 -26.57 -9.20 -4.85
CA GLU A 100 -27.98 -9.59 -4.77
C GLU A 100 -28.77 -9.15 -6.00
N HIS A 101 -28.35 -8.08 -6.66
CA HIS A 101 -28.97 -7.58 -7.90
C HIS A 101 -28.43 -8.29 -9.16
N GLY A 102 -27.40 -9.13 -9.05
CA GLY A 102 -26.81 -9.82 -10.20
C GLY A 102 -26.47 -8.85 -11.34
N ASP A 103 -26.87 -9.17 -12.56
CA ASP A 103 -26.63 -8.32 -13.73
C ASP A 103 -27.40 -7.01 -13.69
N SER A 104 -28.56 -6.98 -13.01
CA SER A 104 -29.33 -5.76 -12.78
C SER A 104 -28.62 -4.77 -11.87
N SER A 105 -27.52 -5.17 -11.21
CA SER A 105 -26.65 -4.24 -10.48
C SER A 105 -25.97 -3.21 -11.37
N GLY A 106 -25.89 -3.45 -12.69
CA GLY A 106 -25.19 -2.59 -13.64
C GLY A 106 -23.66 -2.65 -13.60
N ILE A 107 -23.08 -3.47 -12.71
CA ILE A 107 -21.63 -3.77 -12.66
C ILE A 107 -21.36 -4.98 -13.55
N LYS A 108 -20.50 -4.79 -14.57
CA LYS A 108 -20.19 -5.82 -15.60
C LYS A 108 -19.61 -7.09 -15.00
N ASP A 109 -18.63 -6.90 -14.12
CA ASP A 109 -17.86 -7.99 -13.56
C ASP A 109 -18.50 -8.49 -12.28
N PHE A 110 -19.07 -9.70 -12.29
CA PHE A 110 -19.72 -10.29 -11.12
C PHE A 110 -18.79 -10.38 -9.91
N ARG A 111 -17.47 -10.48 -10.13
CA ARG A 111 -16.44 -10.58 -9.07
C ARG A 111 -16.26 -9.27 -8.33
N ARG A 112 -16.67 -8.15 -8.94
CA ARG A 112 -16.59 -6.80 -8.36
C ARG A 112 -17.91 -6.34 -7.76
N ARG A 113 -18.92 -7.22 -7.74
CA ARG A 113 -20.15 -7.06 -6.96
C ARG A 113 -19.90 -7.52 -5.53
N ALA A 114 -20.57 -6.91 -4.56
CA ALA A 114 -20.43 -7.26 -3.15
C ALA A 114 -21.79 -7.49 -2.49
N GLU A 115 -21.90 -8.55 -1.69
CA GLU A 115 -23.08 -8.81 -0.85
C GLU A 115 -23.20 -7.80 0.29
N SER A 116 -24.42 -7.48 0.72
CA SER A 116 -24.66 -6.67 1.92
C SER A 116 -25.21 -7.50 3.06
N PHE A 117 -24.69 -7.26 4.27
CA PHE A 117 -25.20 -7.89 5.48
C PHE A 117 -26.64 -7.51 5.80
N ILE A 118 -27.12 -6.34 5.35
CA ILE A 118 -28.48 -5.85 5.63
C ILE A 118 -29.36 -5.96 4.38
N ALA A 119 -30.53 -6.58 4.53
CA ALA A 119 -31.56 -6.65 3.52
C ALA A 119 -32.51 -5.43 3.57
N ALA A 120 -33.32 -5.24 2.53
CA ALA A 120 -34.23 -4.09 2.42
C ALA A 120 -35.31 -4.05 3.51
N ASP A 121 -35.66 -5.20 4.11
CA ASP A 121 -36.57 -5.31 5.26
C ASP A 121 -35.89 -5.04 6.61
N GLY A 122 -34.59 -4.75 6.61
CA GLY A 122 -33.78 -4.48 7.80
C GLY A 122 -33.21 -5.72 8.50
N THR A 123 -33.46 -6.92 7.98
CA THR A 123 -32.87 -8.16 8.52
C THR A 123 -31.38 -8.25 8.18
N TYR A 124 -30.62 -8.88 9.09
CA TYR A 124 -29.19 -9.13 8.89
C TYR A 124 -28.92 -10.59 8.59
N ASP A 125 -28.12 -10.86 7.56
CA ASP A 125 -27.57 -12.18 7.26
C ASP A 125 -26.05 -12.19 7.39
N TRP A 126 -25.58 -12.72 8.52
CA TRP A 126 -24.15 -12.80 8.85
C TRP A 126 -23.41 -13.93 8.10
N ASN A 127 -24.10 -14.76 7.32
CA ASN A 127 -23.46 -15.79 6.48
C ASN A 127 -22.95 -15.22 5.15
N LYS A 128 -23.34 -13.99 4.80
CA LYS A 128 -22.86 -13.29 3.60
C LYS A 128 -21.40 -12.87 3.70
N GLN A 129 -20.78 -12.62 2.56
CA GLN A 129 -19.36 -12.29 2.44
C GLN A 129 -18.45 -13.35 3.10
N ALA A 130 -18.83 -14.63 3.00
CA ALA A 130 -18.18 -15.73 3.72
C ALA A 130 -16.69 -15.87 3.36
N GLY A 131 -16.33 -15.62 2.10
CA GLY A 131 -14.94 -15.65 1.67
C GLY A 131 -14.12 -14.47 2.22
N TYR A 132 -14.70 -13.26 2.25
CA TYR A 132 -14.07 -12.12 2.93
C TYR A 132 -13.88 -12.39 4.43
N GLN A 133 -14.90 -12.95 5.10
CA GLN A 133 -14.82 -13.31 6.52
C GLN A 133 -13.74 -14.37 6.78
N TRP A 134 -13.55 -15.32 5.85
CA TRP A 134 -12.48 -16.32 5.97
C TRP A 134 -11.10 -15.65 6.03
N PHE A 135 -10.81 -14.70 5.13
CA PHE A 135 -9.56 -13.94 5.17
C PHE A 135 -9.44 -13.05 6.41
N LEU A 136 -10.54 -12.44 6.87
CA LEU A 136 -10.57 -11.67 8.12
C LEU A 136 -10.17 -12.52 9.33
N ARG A 137 -10.75 -13.72 9.45
CA ARG A 137 -10.40 -14.68 10.50
C ARG A 137 -8.94 -15.14 10.38
N LYS A 138 -8.45 -15.37 9.16
CA LYS A 138 -7.05 -15.75 8.93
C LYS A 138 -6.08 -14.65 9.30
N ALA A 139 -6.33 -13.40 8.90
CA ALA A 139 -5.55 -12.25 9.32
C ALA A 139 -5.44 -12.19 10.85
N ARG A 140 -6.57 -12.38 11.57
CA ARG A 140 -6.55 -12.43 13.03
C ARG A 140 -5.73 -13.61 13.58
N GLN A 141 -5.89 -14.81 13.03
CA GLN A 141 -5.15 -16.02 13.44
C GLN A 141 -3.63 -15.87 13.26
N PHE A 142 -3.18 -15.21 12.19
CA PHE A 142 -1.76 -14.90 11.97
C PHE A 142 -1.24 -13.71 12.79
N GLY A 143 -2.13 -13.06 13.56
CA GLY A 143 -1.78 -11.96 14.45
C GLY A 143 -1.57 -10.63 13.74
N VAL A 144 -2.36 -10.34 12.70
CA VAL A 144 -2.49 -8.99 12.12
C VAL A 144 -3.06 -8.05 13.18
N GLU A 145 -2.37 -6.92 13.40
CA GLU A 145 -2.64 -6.04 14.54
C GLU A 145 -3.77 -5.02 14.31
N ASN A 146 -4.07 -4.66 13.06
CA ASN A 146 -5.11 -3.69 12.73
C ASN A 146 -6.08 -4.26 11.68
N LEU A 147 -7.31 -4.59 12.08
CA LEU A 147 -8.38 -4.84 11.12
C LEU A 147 -9.08 -3.51 10.82
N ILE A 148 -9.32 -3.25 9.54
CA ILE A 148 -9.93 -2.02 9.04
C ILE A 148 -11.14 -2.40 8.21
N ALA A 149 -12.32 -1.89 8.54
CA ALA A 149 -13.48 -1.99 7.67
C ALA A 149 -13.58 -0.74 6.78
N PHE A 150 -13.97 -0.90 5.52
CA PHE A 150 -14.26 0.22 4.64
C PHE A 150 -15.47 -0.09 3.76
N SER A 151 -16.06 0.94 3.16
CA SER A 151 -17.23 0.80 2.28
C SER A 151 -17.06 1.70 1.06
N ASN A 152 -17.23 1.11 -0.13
CA ASN A 152 -17.22 1.86 -1.39
C ASN A 152 -18.55 2.58 -1.65
N THR A 153 -19.66 2.03 -1.15
CA THR A 153 -21.00 2.56 -1.38
C THR A 153 -21.94 2.16 -0.23
N PRO A 154 -22.91 3.02 0.16
CA PRO A 154 -23.95 2.61 1.10
C PRO A 154 -24.76 1.41 0.58
N PRO A 155 -25.47 0.66 1.46
CA PRO A 155 -26.42 -0.35 1.01
C PRO A 155 -27.32 0.18 -0.12
N VAL A 156 -27.49 -0.57 -1.20
CA VAL A 156 -28.18 -0.11 -2.42
C VAL A 156 -29.62 0.35 -2.15
N HIS A 157 -30.29 -0.25 -1.18
CA HIS A 157 -31.63 0.20 -0.78
C HIS A 157 -31.62 1.47 0.09
N PHE A 158 -30.46 2.00 0.48
CA PHE A 158 -30.26 3.34 1.05
C PHE A 158 -29.90 4.40 0.01
N THR A 159 -29.49 3.98 -1.19
CA THR A 159 -29.07 4.91 -2.24
C THR A 159 -30.24 5.59 -2.93
N SER A 160 -29.96 6.73 -3.58
CA SER A 160 -30.99 7.54 -4.25
C SER A 160 -31.54 6.92 -5.53
N ASN A 161 -30.85 5.91 -6.08
CA ASN A 161 -31.21 5.29 -7.35
C ASN A 161 -31.30 3.75 -7.30
N GLY A 162 -31.06 3.12 -6.15
CA GLY A 162 -31.06 1.65 -6.02
C GLY A 162 -29.82 0.95 -6.60
N TYR A 163 -28.81 1.71 -7.04
CA TYR A 163 -27.54 1.19 -7.55
C TYR A 163 -26.40 1.47 -6.55
N GLY A 164 -25.32 0.69 -6.67
CA GLY A 164 -24.08 0.91 -5.92
C GLY A 164 -23.22 2.07 -6.45
N TYR A 165 -23.71 2.84 -7.42
CA TYR A 165 -23.03 3.94 -8.10
C TYR A 165 -24.05 4.94 -8.68
N LYS A 166 -23.59 6.10 -9.17
CA LYS A 166 -24.46 7.14 -9.75
C LYS A 166 -24.85 6.82 -11.19
N THR A 167 -26.12 6.98 -11.53
CA THR A 167 -26.58 6.92 -12.94
C THR A 167 -26.58 8.28 -13.63
N VAL A 168 -26.43 9.36 -12.85
CA VAL A 168 -26.35 10.75 -13.32
C VAL A 168 -25.13 11.40 -12.68
N LYS A 169 -24.29 12.01 -13.53
CA LYS A 169 -23.08 12.73 -13.13
C LYS A 169 -23.42 13.82 -12.11
N SER A 170 -22.79 13.77 -10.94
CA SER A 170 -22.99 14.73 -9.85
C SER A 170 -21.87 14.56 -8.82
N PRO A 171 -21.41 15.65 -8.17
CA PRO A 171 -20.46 15.56 -7.07
C PRO A 171 -21.10 15.17 -5.73
N ALA A 172 -22.44 15.12 -5.65
CA ALA A 172 -23.16 14.78 -4.43
C ALA A 172 -23.36 13.27 -4.31
N SER A 173 -23.27 12.79 -3.07
CA SER A 173 -23.34 11.37 -2.73
C SER A 173 -24.53 10.64 -3.34
N ASN A 174 -24.36 9.33 -3.51
CA ASN A 174 -25.46 8.46 -3.90
C ASN A 174 -26.34 8.06 -2.71
N LEU A 175 -26.16 8.64 -1.52
CA LEU A 175 -26.94 8.36 -0.33
C LEU A 175 -28.19 9.26 -0.27
N ARG A 176 -29.36 8.70 0.06
CA ARG A 176 -30.55 9.53 0.28
C ARG A 176 -30.37 10.47 1.49
N PRO A 177 -30.90 11.71 1.44
CA PRO A 177 -30.73 12.67 2.54
C PRO A 177 -31.19 12.19 3.91
N ASP A 178 -32.19 11.31 3.95
CA ASP A 178 -32.81 10.71 5.14
C ASP A 178 -32.12 9.43 5.64
N LYS A 179 -31.05 8.96 4.96
CA LYS A 179 -30.39 7.67 5.27
C LYS A 179 -28.99 7.76 5.87
N TYR A 180 -28.51 8.95 6.23
CA TYR A 180 -27.21 9.13 6.89
C TYR A 180 -27.10 8.39 8.23
N ALA A 181 -28.11 8.55 9.11
CA ALA A 181 -28.13 7.84 10.39
C ALA A 181 -28.26 6.32 10.21
N ALA A 182 -29.07 5.86 9.25
CA ALA A 182 -29.23 4.45 8.95
C ALA A 182 -27.95 3.81 8.40
N TYR A 183 -27.22 4.52 7.52
CA TYR A 183 -25.95 4.06 6.99
C TYR A 183 -24.88 3.98 8.09
N ALA A 184 -24.79 5.00 8.94
CA ALA A 184 -23.91 4.99 10.10
C ALA A 184 -24.21 3.84 11.08
N ASP A 185 -25.50 3.61 11.39
CA ASP A 185 -25.92 2.51 12.26
C ASP A 185 -25.62 1.14 11.64
N PHE A 186 -25.77 0.99 10.33
CA PHE A 186 -25.38 -0.22 9.60
C PHE A 186 -23.89 -0.53 9.78
N LEU A 187 -23.00 0.44 9.49
CA LEU A 187 -21.55 0.25 9.65
C LEU A 187 -21.18 -0.08 11.11
N ALA A 188 -21.79 0.61 12.08
CA ALA A 188 -21.56 0.34 13.49
C ALA A 188 -22.12 -1.02 13.94
N THR A 189 -23.23 -1.49 13.34
CA THR A 189 -23.81 -2.81 13.64
C THR A 189 -22.94 -3.94 13.09
N VAL A 190 -22.41 -3.78 11.88
CA VAL A 190 -21.41 -4.71 11.32
C VAL A 190 -20.18 -4.78 12.21
N ALA A 191 -19.63 -3.64 12.63
CA ALA A 191 -18.50 -3.61 13.57
C ALA A 191 -18.82 -4.28 14.91
N GLN A 192 -20.00 -4.03 15.48
CA GLN A 192 -20.43 -4.66 16.73
C GLN A 192 -20.55 -6.19 16.60
N HIS A 193 -21.04 -6.69 15.46
CA HIS A 193 -21.11 -8.13 15.22
C HIS A 193 -19.71 -8.76 15.24
N PHE A 194 -18.76 -8.22 14.47
CA PHE A 194 -17.41 -8.76 14.40
C PHE A 194 -16.59 -8.57 15.69
N ASP A 195 -16.86 -7.52 16.48
CA ASP A 195 -16.31 -7.35 17.83
C ASP A 195 -16.70 -8.55 18.74
N LYS A 196 -17.96 -9.02 18.66
CA LYS A 196 -18.43 -10.19 19.43
C LYS A 196 -17.74 -11.49 19.00
N GLU A 197 -17.26 -11.58 17.75
CA GLU A 197 -16.46 -12.71 17.26
C GLU A 197 -14.95 -12.58 17.58
N GLY A 198 -14.53 -11.52 18.27
CA GLY A 198 -13.10 -11.25 18.53
C GLY A 198 -12.33 -10.73 17.33
N LEU A 199 -13.03 -10.26 16.29
CA LEU A 199 -12.50 -9.67 15.06
C LEU A 199 -12.65 -8.14 15.12
N HIS A 200 -12.01 -7.52 16.12
CA HIS A 200 -12.18 -6.09 16.37
C HIS A 200 -11.64 -5.22 15.22
N PHE A 201 -12.55 -4.48 14.58
CA PHE A 201 -12.16 -3.43 13.63
C PHE A 201 -11.71 -2.19 14.39
N LYS A 202 -10.41 -1.94 14.35
CA LYS A 202 -9.83 -0.76 14.97
C LYS A 202 -10.23 0.52 14.24
N TYR A 203 -10.44 0.43 12.92
CA TYR A 203 -10.86 1.54 12.08
C TYR A 203 -12.03 1.16 11.17
N ILE A 204 -12.92 2.12 10.92
CA ILE A 204 -14.03 2.03 9.97
C ILE A 204 -13.99 3.25 9.05
N SER A 205 -13.97 3.02 7.75
CA SER A 205 -13.95 4.06 6.72
C SER A 205 -15.28 4.10 5.93
N PRO A 206 -16.12 5.14 6.10
CA PRO A 206 -17.47 5.16 5.54
C PRO A 206 -17.53 5.61 4.07
N VAL A 207 -16.43 6.13 3.52
CA VAL A 207 -16.35 6.75 2.18
C VAL A 207 -15.10 6.26 1.45
N ASN A 208 -15.12 6.27 0.12
CA ASN A 208 -13.97 5.93 -0.71
C ASN A 208 -13.87 6.89 -1.90
N GLU A 209 -12.69 7.46 -2.13
CA GLU A 209 -12.36 8.38 -3.23
C GLU A 209 -13.47 9.39 -3.57
N PRO A 210 -13.81 10.26 -2.60
CA PRO A 210 -15.02 11.08 -2.66
C PRO A 210 -15.03 12.10 -3.80
N GLN A 211 -13.87 12.36 -4.42
CA GLN A 211 -13.72 13.29 -5.53
C GLN A 211 -14.17 12.73 -6.88
N TRP A 212 -14.18 11.41 -7.05
CA TRP A 212 -14.64 10.80 -8.28
C TRP A 212 -16.16 10.75 -8.29
N GLU A 213 -16.76 11.02 -9.45
CA GLU A 213 -18.22 11.13 -9.57
C GLU A 213 -18.92 9.75 -9.59
N TRP A 214 -18.14 8.66 -9.72
CA TRP A 214 -18.61 7.28 -9.71
C TRP A 214 -19.91 7.08 -10.50
N TYR A 215 -19.92 7.55 -11.76
CA TYR A 215 -21.12 7.52 -12.58
C TYR A 215 -20.94 6.73 -13.88
N GLY A 216 -22.03 6.10 -14.32
CA GLY A 216 -22.09 5.42 -15.60
C GLY A 216 -23.49 4.92 -15.93
N LYS A 217 -23.67 4.43 -17.16
CA LYS A 217 -24.93 3.79 -17.55
C LYS A 217 -25.00 2.39 -16.93
N PRO A 218 -26.19 1.88 -16.56
CA PRO A 218 -26.37 0.48 -16.21
C PRO A 218 -25.76 -0.46 -17.25
N GLY A 219 -24.98 -1.43 -16.77
CA GLY A 219 -24.20 -2.37 -17.59
C GLY A 219 -22.84 -1.83 -18.03
N GLN A 220 -22.49 -0.59 -17.66
CA GLN A 220 -21.21 0.03 -18.03
C GLN A 220 -20.28 0.28 -16.83
N MET A 221 -20.72 0.02 -15.60
CA MET A 221 -19.85 0.21 -14.43
C MET A 221 -18.94 -0.97 -14.17
N ASP A 222 -17.76 -0.63 -13.64
CA ASP A 222 -16.74 -1.60 -13.29
C ASP A 222 -16.72 -1.93 -11.79
N GLN A 223 -17.31 -1.09 -10.93
CA GLN A 223 -17.32 -1.28 -9.47
C GLN A 223 -18.39 -0.43 -8.75
N GLU A 224 -18.60 -0.73 -7.46
CA GLU A 224 -19.30 0.13 -6.49
C GLU A 224 -18.52 1.43 -6.22
N GLY A 225 -19.22 2.54 -5.96
CA GLY A 225 -18.62 3.81 -5.61
C GLY A 225 -19.66 4.91 -5.38
N SER A 226 -19.31 5.94 -4.60
CA SER A 226 -20.15 7.13 -4.44
C SER A 226 -19.26 8.36 -4.30
N PRO A 227 -19.54 9.48 -5.01
CA PRO A 227 -18.91 10.75 -4.70
C PRO A 227 -19.32 11.19 -3.29
N TRP A 228 -18.56 12.08 -2.68
CA TRP A 228 -18.97 12.76 -1.45
C TRP A 228 -18.39 14.17 -1.43
N THR A 229 -19.17 15.15 -1.03
CA THR A 229 -18.64 16.49 -0.72
C THR A 229 -18.06 16.52 0.71
N ASN A 230 -17.21 17.49 1.05
CA ASN A 230 -16.72 17.65 2.43
C ASN A 230 -17.86 17.82 3.45
N GLN A 231 -18.96 18.47 3.05
CA GLN A 231 -20.15 18.59 3.89
C GLN A 231 -20.80 17.22 4.16
N GLU A 232 -20.89 16.37 3.14
CA GLU A 232 -21.46 15.03 3.27
C GLU A 232 -20.54 14.11 4.07
N ILE A 233 -19.22 14.22 3.89
CA ILE A 233 -18.21 13.53 4.70
C ILE A 233 -18.35 13.90 6.19
N GLN A 234 -18.50 15.19 6.51
CA GLN A 234 -18.76 15.64 7.87
C GLN A 234 -20.04 15.01 8.41
N LYS A 235 -21.13 15.07 7.65
CA LYS A 235 -22.43 14.55 8.07
C LYS A 235 -22.37 13.05 8.39
N ILE A 236 -21.79 12.22 7.50
CA ILE A 236 -21.68 10.78 7.76
C ILE A 236 -20.72 10.47 8.91
N THR A 237 -19.64 11.24 9.07
CA THR A 237 -18.70 11.09 10.18
C THR A 237 -19.38 11.38 11.53
N MET A 238 -20.19 12.44 11.61
CA MET A 238 -20.95 12.77 12.82
C MET A 238 -21.97 11.69 13.17
N GLU A 239 -22.70 11.16 12.18
CA GLU A 239 -23.66 10.07 12.43
C GLU A 239 -22.96 8.77 12.85
N LEU A 240 -21.80 8.46 12.25
CA LEU A 240 -21.01 7.29 12.65
C LEU A 240 -20.44 7.45 14.06
N ASP A 241 -19.98 8.64 14.45
CA ASP A 241 -19.51 8.90 15.82
C ASP A 241 -20.62 8.66 16.87
N LYS A 242 -21.85 9.11 16.58
CA LYS A 242 -23.03 8.84 17.40
C LYS A 242 -23.33 7.34 17.47
N ALA A 243 -23.35 6.64 16.33
CA ALA A 243 -23.66 5.22 16.26
C ALA A 243 -22.64 4.36 17.04
N LEU A 244 -21.35 4.64 16.87
CA LEU A 244 -20.27 3.97 17.63
C LEU A 244 -20.39 4.23 19.12
N THR A 245 -20.72 5.46 19.53
CA THR A 245 -20.94 5.81 20.93
C THR A 245 -22.14 5.08 21.53
N ALA A 246 -23.27 5.07 20.82
CA ALA A 246 -24.50 4.39 21.25
C ALA A 246 -24.28 2.88 21.43
N LYS A 247 -23.51 2.26 20.52
CA LYS A 247 -23.16 0.84 20.58
C LYS A 247 -21.96 0.51 21.48
N LYS A 248 -21.38 1.52 22.16
CA LYS A 248 -20.21 1.41 23.06
C LYS A 248 -18.97 0.80 22.39
N LEU A 249 -18.80 1.04 21.09
CA LEU A 249 -17.64 0.56 20.34
C LEU A 249 -16.43 1.48 20.55
N THR A 250 -15.23 0.91 20.47
CA THR A 250 -13.96 1.65 20.59
C THR A 250 -13.31 1.94 19.24
N SER A 251 -13.91 1.45 18.15
CA SER A 251 -13.47 1.67 16.77
C SER A 251 -13.32 3.16 16.46
N LYS A 252 -12.35 3.48 15.61
CA LYS A 252 -12.09 4.85 15.15
C LYS A 252 -12.56 5.04 13.72
N ILE A 253 -12.95 6.26 13.38
CA ILE A 253 -13.39 6.62 12.03
C ILE A 253 -12.15 7.03 11.24
N LEU A 254 -11.88 6.33 10.13
CA LEU A 254 -10.84 6.70 9.17
C LEU A 254 -11.51 7.40 7.99
N THR A 255 -11.00 8.57 7.62
CA THR A 255 -11.52 9.39 6.53
C THR A 255 -10.34 10.24 6.02
N THR A 256 -10.28 10.71 4.77
CA THR A 256 -11.34 10.81 3.77
C THR A 256 -11.21 9.85 2.62
N GLU A 257 -10.15 9.03 2.58
CA GLU A 257 -9.83 8.13 1.46
C GLU A 257 -9.76 8.91 0.14
N ALA A 258 -9.07 10.06 0.16
CA ALA A 258 -8.95 10.92 -1.02
C ALA A 258 -8.31 10.16 -2.19
N GLY A 259 -8.91 10.19 -3.39
CA GLY A 259 -8.40 9.43 -4.54
C GLY A 259 -7.04 9.90 -5.07
N MET A 260 -6.55 11.05 -4.62
CA MET A 260 -5.21 11.58 -4.90
C MET A 260 -4.73 12.43 -3.71
N LEU A 261 -3.42 12.44 -3.45
CA LEU A 261 -2.84 13.16 -2.31
C LEU A 261 -3.05 14.67 -2.33
N ASN A 262 -3.12 15.29 -3.51
CA ASN A 262 -3.31 16.74 -3.61
C ASN A 262 -4.69 17.18 -3.10
N TYR A 263 -5.73 16.35 -3.23
CA TYR A 263 -7.05 16.68 -2.68
C TYR A 263 -7.05 16.82 -1.15
N LEU A 264 -6.05 16.27 -0.46
CA LEU A 264 -5.91 16.43 0.98
C LEU A 264 -5.56 17.87 1.39
N TYR A 265 -4.84 18.62 0.55
CA TYR A 265 -4.35 19.96 0.91
C TYR A 265 -4.68 21.06 -0.09
N GLU A 266 -5.21 20.74 -1.27
CA GLU A 266 -5.59 21.72 -2.28
C GLU A 266 -6.80 21.24 -3.11
N GLY A 267 -7.17 22.04 -4.10
CA GLY A 267 -8.27 21.76 -5.01
C GLY A 267 -9.56 22.52 -4.68
N LYS A 268 -10.31 22.87 -5.73
CA LYS A 268 -11.61 23.57 -5.66
C LYS A 268 -12.80 22.62 -5.84
N SER A 269 -12.57 21.31 -5.88
CA SER A 269 -13.64 20.33 -5.95
C SER A 269 -14.45 20.32 -4.66
N ALA A 270 -15.64 19.74 -4.69
CA ALA A 270 -16.50 19.64 -3.51
C ALA A 270 -15.90 18.82 -2.36
N ALA A 271 -14.84 18.05 -2.64
CA ALA A 271 -14.03 17.31 -1.66
C ALA A 271 -12.52 17.57 -1.82
N GLY A 272 -12.14 18.82 -2.10
CA GLY A 272 -10.74 19.29 -2.05
C GLY A 272 -10.36 19.89 -0.70
N SER A 273 -9.08 20.19 -0.50
CA SER A 273 -8.53 20.83 0.71
C SER A 273 -8.99 20.17 2.03
N GLN A 274 -9.04 18.84 2.06
CA GLN A 274 -9.73 18.09 3.11
C GLN A 274 -9.13 18.28 4.50
N ILE A 275 -7.81 18.45 4.64
CA ILE A 275 -7.18 18.73 5.92
C ILE A 275 -7.68 20.07 6.48
N GLN A 276 -7.73 21.10 5.65
CA GLN A 276 -8.15 22.45 6.04
C GLN A 276 -9.65 22.51 6.37
N GLU A 277 -10.47 21.77 5.64
CA GLU A 277 -11.92 21.81 5.80
C GLU A 277 -12.43 20.93 6.96
N LEU A 278 -11.79 19.77 7.18
CA LEU A 278 -12.27 18.73 8.11
C LEU A 278 -11.41 18.60 9.38
N PHE A 279 -10.10 18.82 9.29
CA PHE A 279 -9.15 18.62 10.41
C PHE A 279 -8.60 19.93 11.01
N ASN A 280 -9.05 21.08 10.51
CA ASN A 280 -8.87 22.36 11.19
C ASN A 280 -10.04 22.58 12.16
N PRO A 281 -9.80 22.91 13.45
CA PRO A 281 -10.87 23.31 14.36
C PRO A 281 -11.70 24.50 13.88
N ALA A 282 -11.11 25.39 13.07
CA ALA A 282 -11.81 26.52 12.43
C ALA A 282 -12.30 26.20 11.00
N GLY A 283 -12.18 24.96 10.54
CA GLY A 283 -12.63 24.51 9.22
C GLY A 283 -14.15 24.50 9.12
N ARG A 284 -14.69 24.81 7.94
CA ARG A 284 -16.14 24.93 7.71
C ARG A 284 -16.90 23.65 8.01
N TYR A 285 -16.27 22.50 7.78
CA TYR A 285 -16.85 21.18 7.96
C TYR A 285 -16.13 20.37 9.04
N THR A 286 -15.54 21.04 10.04
CA THR A 286 -14.68 20.37 11.03
C THR A 286 -15.33 19.15 11.66
N ILE A 287 -14.54 18.08 11.76
CA ILE A 287 -14.86 16.82 12.47
C ILE A 287 -13.91 16.61 13.66
N THR A 288 -13.05 17.59 13.94
CA THR A 288 -12.17 17.56 15.11
C THR A 288 -12.99 17.61 16.41
N GLY A 289 -12.51 16.91 17.43
CA GLY A 289 -13.19 16.84 18.73
C GLY A 289 -14.28 15.76 18.85
N LEU A 290 -14.66 15.10 17.74
CA LEU A 290 -15.51 13.90 17.80
C LEU A 290 -14.76 12.75 18.49
N LYS A 291 -15.48 11.95 19.29
CA LYS A 291 -14.90 10.93 20.18
C LYS A 291 -14.15 9.83 19.43
N HIS A 292 -14.64 9.48 18.25
CA HIS A 292 -14.13 8.39 17.44
C HIS A 292 -13.29 8.85 16.25
N VAL A 293 -13.08 10.16 16.07
CA VAL A 293 -12.23 10.69 15.00
C VAL A 293 -10.81 10.95 15.54
N PRO A 294 -9.80 10.16 15.15
CA PRO A 294 -8.42 10.47 15.44
C PRO A 294 -7.93 11.61 14.53
N PRO A 295 -6.84 12.32 14.88
CA PRO A 295 -6.21 13.30 14.00
C PRO A 295 -5.40 12.60 12.90
N ILE A 296 -6.08 11.81 12.07
CA ILE A 296 -5.51 11.03 10.96
C ILE A 296 -6.35 11.31 9.72
N VAL A 297 -5.69 11.69 8.62
CA VAL A 297 -6.29 11.81 7.30
C VAL A 297 -5.79 10.70 6.39
N ALA A 298 -6.71 10.04 5.68
CA ALA A 298 -6.42 8.98 4.73
C ALA A 298 -6.51 9.49 3.28
N GLY A 299 -5.57 9.08 2.44
CA GLY A 299 -5.58 9.38 1.01
C GLY A 299 -4.71 8.43 0.20
N HIS A 300 -4.93 8.43 -1.10
CA HIS A 300 -4.42 7.45 -2.05
C HIS A 300 -3.28 8.05 -2.86
N SER A 301 -2.22 7.28 -3.07
CA SER A 301 -1.02 7.75 -3.78
C SER A 301 -1.21 7.84 -5.31
N TYR A 302 -2.38 7.48 -5.84
CA TYR A 302 -2.65 7.47 -7.28
C TYR A 302 -2.38 8.81 -7.97
N PHE A 303 -1.87 8.75 -9.20
CA PHE A 303 -1.65 9.88 -10.10
C PHE A 303 -0.73 10.99 -9.54
N THR A 304 -0.09 10.75 -8.40
CA THR A 304 0.93 11.62 -7.78
C THR A 304 2.33 11.01 -7.90
N ASP A 305 2.47 10.09 -8.84
CA ASP A 305 3.62 9.22 -9.08
C ASP A 305 4.15 9.32 -10.53
N ALA A 306 3.73 10.34 -11.29
CA ALA A 306 4.10 10.50 -12.70
C ALA A 306 5.61 10.63 -12.96
N ASN A 307 6.35 11.25 -12.03
CA ASN A 307 7.81 11.36 -12.04
C ASN A 307 8.32 11.72 -10.63
N ASP A 308 9.64 11.68 -10.42
CA ASP A 308 10.24 11.91 -9.09
C ASP A 308 9.97 13.33 -8.55
N SER A 309 9.90 14.36 -9.41
CA SER A 309 9.59 15.73 -8.99
C SER A 309 8.15 15.83 -8.47
N THR A 310 7.18 15.29 -9.21
CA THR A 310 5.77 15.21 -8.79
C THR A 310 5.63 14.45 -7.48
N MET A 311 6.32 13.32 -7.33
CA MET A 311 6.29 12.54 -6.09
C MET A 311 6.78 13.37 -4.89
N VAL A 312 7.95 14.00 -5.01
CA VAL A 312 8.59 14.76 -3.93
C VAL A 312 7.77 16.00 -3.58
N VAL A 313 7.38 16.81 -4.57
CA VAL A 313 6.68 18.09 -4.32
C VAL A 313 5.31 17.84 -3.68
N THR A 314 4.53 16.89 -4.20
CA THR A 314 3.19 16.58 -3.68
C THR A 314 3.26 16.10 -2.24
N ARG A 315 4.17 15.16 -1.94
CA ARG A 315 4.35 14.59 -0.61
C ARG A 315 4.88 15.61 0.39
N LYS A 316 5.80 16.48 -0.02
CA LYS A 316 6.32 17.55 0.83
C LYS A 316 5.22 18.55 1.20
N ARG A 317 4.41 19.00 0.24
CA ARG A 317 3.27 19.90 0.49
C ARG A 317 2.24 19.26 1.42
N LEU A 318 1.95 17.98 1.23
CA LEU A 318 1.09 17.22 2.12
C LEU A 318 1.67 17.16 3.53
N ALA A 319 2.93 16.79 3.70
CA ALA A 319 3.58 16.71 5.01
C ALA A 319 3.60 18.06 5.74
N ASP A 320 3.91 19.16 5.03
CA ASP A 320 3.91 20.52 5.58
C ASP A 320 2.49 20.92 6.04
N THR A 321 1.47 20.59 5.23
CA THR A 321 0.07 20.89 5.57
C THR A 321 -0.41 20.05 6.75
N ALA A 322 -0.16 18.75 6.72
CA ALA A 322 -0.52 17.81 7.79
C ALA A 322 0.13 18.22 9.13
N ALA A 323 1.42 18.61 9.10
CA ALA A 323 2.12 19.14 10.26
C ALA A 323 1.51 20.45 10.79
N LYS A 324 1.17 21.40 9.89
CA LYS A 324 0.52 22.67 10.26
C LYS A 324 -0.79 22.44 11.03
N TYR A 325 -1.59 21.46 10.61
CA TYR A 325 -2.87 21.14 11.25
C TYR A 325 -2.79 20.02 12.30
N LYS A 326 -1.59 19.54 12.62
CA LYS A 326 -1.33 18.47 13.61
C LYS A 326 -2.10 17.18 13.31
N THR A 327 -2.21 16.84 12.04
CA THR A 327 -2.89 15.65 11.52
C THR A 327 -1.86 14.69 10.97
N ALA A 328 -1.92 13.41 11.32
CA ALA A 328 -1.12 12.39 10.69
C ALA A 328 -1.69 12.00 9.33
N TYR A 329 -0.85 11.62 8.38
CA TYR A 329 -1.27 11.14 7.06
C TYR A 329 -1.11 9.62 6.98
N TRP A 330 -2.13 8.94 6.46
CA TRP A 330 -2.08 7.54 6.06
C TRP A 330 -2.21 7.43 4.55
N GLU A 331 -1.22 6.78 3.92
CA GLU A 331 -1.41 6.23 2.58
C GLU A 331 -2.27 4.97 2.76
N SER A 332 -3.49 5.00 2.22
CA SER A 332 -4.53 4.00 2.51
C SER A 332 -4.96 3.17 1.30
N GLU A 333 -4.50 3.52 0.11
CA GLU A 333 -4.72 2.76 -1.11
C GLU A 333 -3.75 3.19 -2.22
N TYR A 334 -2.98 2.22 -2.72
CA TYR A 334 -2.20 2.41 -3.92
C TYR A 334 -2.09 1.13 -4.75
N SER A 335 -2.00 1.34 -6.05
CA SER A 335 -1.46 0.42 -7.04
C SER A 335 -0.97 1.26 -8.23
N MET A 336 -0.26 0.66 -9.19
CA MET A 336 0.28 1.38 -10.35
C MET A 336 -0.80 1.64 -11.41
N LEU A 337 -1.88 2.35 -11.01
CA LEU A 337 -3.00 2.69 -11.87
C LEU A 337 -2.62 3.70 -12.95
N GLY A 338 -1.83 4.71 -12.59
CA GLY A 338 -1.19 5.60 -13.56
C GLY A 338 -0.03 4.92 -14.30
N ASP A 339 0.50 5.59 -15.32
CA ASP A 339 1.66 5.12 -16.09
C ASP A 339 3.02 5.56 -15.50
N GLY A 340 3.04 6.15 -14.30
CA GLY A 340 4.26 6.61 -13.63
C GLY A 340 5.33 5.52 -13.49
N PHE A 341 4.91 4.27 -13.27
CA PHE A 341 5.82 3.11 -13.16
C PHE A 341 6.61 2.81 -14.43
N ARG A 342 6.18 3.35 -15.58
CA ARG A 342 6.89 3.26 -16.84
C ARG A 342 8.03 4.27 -16.94
N GLU A 343 8.10 5.27 -16.06
CA GLU A 343 9.18 6.25 -16.02
C GLU A 343 9.47 6.88 -17.41
N GLY A 344 8.41 7.17 -18.16
CA GLY A 344 8.49 7.78 -19.50
C GLY A 344 8.73 6.81 -20.66
N THR A 345 8.91 5.50 -20.42
CA THR A 345 9.00 4.51 -21.51
C THR A 345 7.63 4.00 -21.97
N LYS A 346 7.55 3.58 -23.24
CA LYS A 346 6.39 2.84 -23.79
C LYS A 346 6.52 1.33 -23.60
N GLN A 347 7.69 0.84 -23.18
CA GLN A 347 7.95 -0.58 -23.01
C GLN A 347 7.26 -1.11 -21.75
N SER A 348 6.88 -2.38 -21.79
CA SER A 348 6.47 -3.10 -20.60
C SER A 348 7.62 -3.19 -19.60
N ARG A 349 7.29 -3.18 -18.30
CA ARG A 349 8.23 -3.28 -17.20
C ARG A 349 8.23 -4.71 -16.68
N ILE A 350 9.41 -5.29 -16.52
CA ILE A 350 9.54 -6.61 -15.88
C ILE A 350 9.19 -6.50 -14.38
N ALA A 351 8.84 -7.63 -13.76
CA ALA A 351 8.33 -7.65 -12.38
C ALA A 351 9.23 -6.95 -11.36
N ILE A 352 10.57 -7.08 -11.45
CA ILE A 352 11.48 -6.39 -10.51
C ILE A 352 11.45 -4.87 -10.70
N ASP A 353 11.23 -4.37 -11.91
CA ASP A 353 11.14 -2.93 -12.16
C ASP A 353 9.86 -2.34 -11.57
N CYS A 354 8.73 -3.05 -11.72
CA CYS A 354 7.50 -2.71 -11.00
C CYS A 354 7.74 -2.73 -9.48
N ALA A 355 8.37 -3.77 -8.94
CA ALA A 355 8.63 -3.91 -7.51
C ALA A 355 9.53 -2.79 -6.95
N LEU A 356 10.53 -2.35 -7.70
CA LEU A 356 11.38 -1.21 -7.34
C LEU A 356 10.61 0.10 -7.39
N PHE A 357 9.71 0.26 -8.36
CA PHE A 357 8.84 1.44 -8.41
C PHE A 357 7.84 1.47 -7.23
N LEU A 358 7.26 0.32 -6.87
CA LEU A 358 6.43 0.20 -5.66
C LEU A 358 7.22 0.59 -4.41
N ALA A 359 8.43 0.05 -4.26
CA ALA A 359 9.30 0.37 -3.15
C ALA A 359 9.72 1.85 -3.12
N LYS A 360 9.90 2.49 -4.29
CA LYS A 360 10.11 3.93 -4.42
C LYS A 360 8.92 4.69 -3.87
N VAL A 361 7.69 4.37 -4.28
CA VAL A 361 6.47 5.04 -3.79
C VAL A 361 6.35 4.89 -2.26
N ILE A 362 6.49 3.66 -1.73
CA ILE A 362 6.50 3.40 -0.27
C ILE A 362 7.57 4.25 0.42
N ASN A 363 8.81 4.26 -0.10
CA ASN A 363 9.90 5.05 0.48
C ASN A 363 9.56 6.54 0.53
N ARG A 364 9.00 7.10 -0.54
CA ARG A 364 8.67 8.52 -0.64
C ARG A 364 7.50 8.90 0.26
N ASP A 365 6.47 8.07 0.34
CA ASP A 365 5.36 8.27 1.28
C ASP A 365 5.87 8.30 2.72
N LEU A 366 6.75 7.37 3.11
CA LEU A 366 7.29 7.29 4.47
C LEU A 366 8.32 8.39 4.79
N THR A 367 9.24 8.71 3.86
CA THR A 367 10.39 9.59 4.16
C THR A 367 10.11 11.06 3.89
N ILE A 368 9.25 11.37 2.91
CA ILE A 368 8.90 12.74 2.49
C ILE A 368 7.48 13.07 2.91
N GLY A 369 6.52 12.21 2.58
CA GLY A 369 5.10 12.41 2.92
C GLY A 369 4.81 12.25 4.41
N ASN A 370 5.77 11.72 5.17
CA ASN A 370 5.67 11.46 6.59
C ASN A 370 4.45 10.55 6.92
N ALA A 371 4.13 9.63 6.01
CA ALA A 371 3.01 8.71 6.17
C ALA A 371 3.23 7.80 7.40
N ALA A 372 2.20 7.67 8.24
CA ALA A 372 2.19 6.79 9.41
C ALA A 372 1.66 5.39 9.08
N ALA A 373 0.98 5.22 7.95
CA ALA A 373 0.61 3.92 7.40
C ALA A 373 0.77 3.89 5.89
N TRP A 374 0.88 2.68 5.32
CA TRP A 374 0.95 2.44 3.88
C TRP A 374 0.16 1.18 3.51
N GLN A 375 -0.77 1.28 2.59
CA GLN A 375 -1.74 0.22 2.31
C GLN A 375 -1.96 0.04 0.81
N LEU A 376 -1.61 -1.14 0.30
CA LEU A 376 -1.89 -1.47 -1.10
C LEU A 376 -3.41 -1.62 -1.30
N TRP A 377 -3.89 -1.33 -2.51
CA TRP A 377 -5.24 -1.67 -2.94
C TRP A 377 -5.51 -3.17 -2.84
N ASN A 378 -5.32 -3.95 -3.90
CA ASN A 378 -5.71 -5.35 -3.88
C ASN A 378 -4.52 -6.28 -3.65
N ALA A 379 -4.64 -7.18 -2.68
CA ALA A 379 -3.62 -8.17 -2.41
C ALA A 379 -3.46 -9.15 -3.58
N TYR A 380 -4.54 -9.41 -4.32
CA TYR A 380 -4.57 -10.38 -5.41
C TYR A 380 -5.57 -10.00 -6.50
N GLU A 381 -5.18 -10.15 -7.76
CA GLU A 381 -6.09 -10.07 -8.91
C GLU A 381 -5.62 -10.99 -10.04
N PRO A 382 -6.50 -11.34 -11.01
CA PRO A 382 -6.09 -11.99 -12.23
C PRO A 382 -5.07 -11.17 -13.02
N GLY A 383 -3.99 -11.80 -13.44
CA GLY A 383 -2.98 -11.11 -14.24
C GLY A 383 -1.67 -11.88 -14.39
N LYS A 384 -0.67 -11.20 -14.98
CA LYS A 384 0.66 -11.75 -15.24
C LYS A 384 1.57 -11.57 -14.03
N GLU A 385 2.42 -12.56 -13.76
CA GLU A 385 3.35 -12.52 -12.63
C GLU A 385 4.69 -11.83 -12.92
N ASP A 386 5.04 -11.66 -14.20
CA ASP A 386 6.40 -11.36 -14.65
C ASP A 386 6.56 -10.03 -15.40
N VAL A 387 5.46 -9.43 -15.86
CA VAL A 387 5.45 -8.19 -16.65
C VAL A 387 4.24 -7.31 -16.31
N ASP A 388 4.46 -6.00 -16.19
CA ASP A 388 3.45 -5.00 -15.83
C ASP A 388 2.60 -5.46 -14.62
N THR A 389 3.27 -5.97 -13.57
CA THR A 389 2.67 -6.37 -12.29
C THR A 389 2.21 -5.12 -11.54
N ARG A 390 1.04 -4.57 -11.87
CA ARG A 390 0.61 -3.23 -11.46
C ARG A 390 -0.32 -3.19 -10.25
N TYR A 391 -1.22 -4.17 -10.13
CA TYR A 391 -2.41 -4.06 -9.28
C TYR A 391 -2.40 -4.96 -8.04
N TYR A 392 -1.46 -5.92 -7.95
CA TYR A 392 -1.52 -7.01 -6.98
C TYR A 392 -0.15 -7.45 -6.46
N LEU A 393 -0.18 -8.06 -5.27
CA LEU A 393 0.95 -8.80 -4.69
C LEU A 393 0.97 -10.25 -5.18
N ILE A 394 -0.19 -10.83 -5.44
CA ILE A 394 -0.34 -12.22 -5.90
C ILE A 394 -1.14 -12.20 -7.21
N ALA A 395 -0.51 -12.69 -8.28
CA ALA A 395 -1.16 -12.86 -9.58
C ALA A 395 -2.03 -14.11 -9.53
N LEU A 396 -3.32 -13.98 -9.85
CA LEU A 396 -4.26 -15.11 -9.90
C LEU A 396 -4.38 -15.63 -11.34
N LYS A 397 -4.54 -16.95 -11.46
CA LYS A 397 -4.88 -17.67 -12.70
C LYS A 397 -6.10 -18.55 -12.42
N PRO A 398 -7.28 -17.94 -12.21
CA PRO A 398 -8.50 -18.67 -11.89
C PRO A 398 -9.00 -19.52 -13.06
N ASN A 399 -9.71 -20.60 -12.75
CA ASN A 399 -10.57 -21.26 -13.72
C ASN A 399 -11.73 -20.34 -14.13
N GLU A 400 -12.45 -20.72 -15.19
CA GLU A 400 -13.54 -19.90 -15.74
C GLU A 400 -14.64 -19.57 -14.70
N ALA A 401 -14.91 -20.51 -13.80
CA ALA A 401 -15.91 -20.36 -12.74
C ALA A 401 -15.43 -19.54 -11.52
N TYR A 402 -14.14 -19.18 -11.45
CA TYR A 402 -13.50 -18.53 -10.30
C TYR A 402 -13.61 -19.30 -8.97
N THR A 403 -13.82 -20.61 -9.05
CA THR A 403 -13.96 -21.51 -7.89
C THR A 403 -12.66 -22.23 -7.54
N ASP A 404 -11.67 -22.24 -8.44
CA ASP A 404 -10.31 -22.73 -8.24
C ASP A 404 -9.36 -21.93 -9.16
N GLY A 405 -8.06 -22.11 -9.02
CA GLY A 405 -7.06 -21.49 -9.87
C GLY A 405 -5.64 -21.73 -9.37
N ASP A 406 -4.67 -21.28 -10.14
CA ASP A 406 -3.30 -21.16 -9.68
C ASP A 406 -3.01 -19.72 -9.24
N PHE A 407 -1.91 -19.53 -8.51
CA PHE A 407 -1.48 -18.22 -8.05
C PHE A 407 0.04 -18.13 -7.96
N THR A 408 0.57 -16.94 -8.19
CA THR A 408 2.01 -16.67 -8.11
C THR A 408 2.26 -15.39 -7.31
N ALA A 409 3.13 -15.47 -6.30
CA ALA A 409 3.62 -14.29 -5.60
C ALA A 409 4.49 -13.45 -6.54
N THR A 410 4.14 -12.18 -6.75
CA THR A 410 4.88 -11.27 -7.62
C THR A 410 6.07 -10.66 -6.88
N LYS A 411 6.95 -9.95 -7.60
CA LYS A 411 8.02 -9.17 -6.96
C LYS A 411 7.47 -8.01 -6.11
N ASN A 412 6.26 -7.53 -6.37
CA ASN A 412 5.61 -6.53 -5.51
C ASN A 412 5.34 -7.07 -4.10
N LEU A 413 4.96 -8.35 -3.96
CA LEU A 413 4.83 -9.00 -2.65
C LEU A 413 6.12 -8.87 -1.85
N TRP A 414 7.24 -9.27 -2.45
CA TRP A 414 8.53 -9.25 -1.76
C TRP A 414 9.07 -7.83 -1.54
N ALA A 415 8.82 -6.89 -2.45
CA ALA A 415 9.10 -5.46 -2.23
C ALA A 415 8.33 -4.91 -1.03
N MET A 416 7.03 -5.18 -0.95
CA MET A 416 6.21 -4.78 0.19
C MET A 416 6.63 -5.49 1.49
N GLY A 417 7.10 -6.73 1.39
CA GLY A 417 7.63 -7.49 2.52
C GLY A 417 8.96 -6.96 3.07
N ASN A 418 9.76 -6.23 2.30
CA ASN A 418 10.93 -5.50 2.84
C ASN A 418 10.51 -4.47 3.89
N TYR A 419 9.28 -3.96 3.80
CA TYR A 419 8.71 -3.04 4.78
C TYR A 419 7.85 -3.78 5.81
N SER A 420 6.75 -4.38 5.38
CA SER A 420 5.72 -4.96 6.27
C SER A 420 6.24 -6.05 7.22
N ARG A 421 7.18 -6.89 6.78
CA ARG A 421 7.69 -8.00 7.60
C ARG A 421 8.48 -7.50 8.80
N PHE A 422 9.18 -6.39 8.65
CA PHE A 422 10.20 -5.94 9.61
C PHE A 422 9.80 -4.65 10.33
N ILE A 423 9.08 -3.74 9.67
CA ILE A 423 8.59 -2.50 10.25
C ILE A 423 7.22 -2.77 10.88
N ARG A 424 7.19 -2.88 12.22
CA ARG A 424 5.99 -3.25 12.98
C ARG A 424 5.27 -2.04 13.56
N PRO A 425 3.94 -2.15 13.80
CA PRO A 425 3.19 -1.12 14.53
C PRO A 425 3.90 -0.69 15.81
N GLY A 426 4.10 0.60 16.01
CA GLY A 426 4.87 1.11 17.14
C GLY A 426 6.32 1.50 16.84
N MET A 427 6.89 1.03 15.72
CA MET A 427 8.22 1.49 15.31
C MET A 427 8.20 2.95 14.91
N GLN A 428 9.33 3.61 15.12
CA GLN A 428 9.53 5.04 14.93
C GLN A 428 10.50 5.24 13.77
N ARG A 429 10.12 6.02 12.76
CA ARG A 429 11.04 6.36 11.67
C ARG A 429 12.19 7.21 12.21
N ILE A 430 13.39 6.92 11.72
CA ILE A 430 14.64 7.63 11.96
C ILE A 430 14.99 8.40 10.69
N LYS A 431 15.41 9.66 10.82
CA LYS A 431 15.92 10.43 9.67
C LYS A 431 17.32 9.93 9.30
N THR A 432 17.62 10.02 8.01
CA THR A 432 18.89 9.54 7.45
C THR A 432 19.57 10.65 6.67
N GLY A 433 20.89 10.76 6.81
CA GLY A 433 21.73 11.63 5.98
C GLY A 433 22.46 10.82 4.90
N ARG A 434 22.90 11.51 3.84
CA ARG A 434 23.67 10.94 2.74
C ARG A 434 24.86 11.84 2.39
N SER A 435 26.01 11.25 2.09
CA SER A 435 27.27 11.99 1.90
C SER A 435 27.47 12.60 0.51
N ASP A 436 26.68 12.19 -0.48
CA ASP A 436 26.80 12.63 -1.89
C ASP A 436 26.01 13.91 -2.20
N GLY A 437 25.26 14.45 -1.24
CA GLY A 437 24.51 15.70 -1.39
C GLY A 437 23.35 15.66 -2.39
N LEU A 438 22.93 14.48 -2.85
CA LEU A 438 21.80 14.38 -3.78
C LEU A 438 20.50 14.83 -3.12
N SER A 439 19.71 15.62 -3.86
CA SER A 439 18.34 15.97 -3.46
C SER A 439 17.41 14.76 -3.44
N ASP A 440 16.25 14.88 -2.79
CA ASP A 440 15.24 13.81 -2.79
C ASP A 440 14.79 13.39 -4.19
N ILE A 441 14.75 14.34 -5.13
CA ILE A 441 14.40 14.08 -6.54
C ILE A 441 15.50 13.23 -7.20
N GLN A 442 16.77 13.64 -7.09
CA GLN A 442 17.90 12.91 -7.68
C GLN A 442 18.08 11.53 -7.04
N ALA A 443 17.87 11.43 -5.73
CA ALA A 443 17.87 10.17 -5.00
C ALA A 443 16.85 9.15 -5.54
N GLY A 444 15.78 9.61 -6.19
CA GLY A 444 14.77 8.75 -6.83
C GLY A 444 15.32 7.86 -7.95
N GLN A 445 16.44 8.24 -8.55
CA GLN A 445 17.15 7.47 -9.58
C GLN A 445 18.47 6.87 -9.08
N ASP A 446 18.70 6.91 -7.77
CA ASP A 446 19.93 6.47 -7.10
C ASP A 446 19.61 5.45 -5.99
N VAL A 447 20.30 5.54 -4.85
CA VAL A 447 19.97 4.78 -3.65
C VAL A 447 18.98 5.57 -2.79
N MET A 448 17.86 4.94 -2.45
CA MET A 448 16.88 5.45 -1.49
C MET A 448 16.97 4.69 -0.18
N VAL A 449 16.80 5.39 0.94
CA VAL A 449 16.96 4.80 2.28
C VAL A 449 15.79 5.15 3.17
N SER A 450 15.40 4.23 4.03
CA SER A 450 14.54 4.50 5.18
C SER A 450 15.00 3.67 6.38
N ALA A 451 14.91 4.22 7.59
CA ALA A 451 15.36 3.57 8.81
C ALA A 451 14.31 3.71 9.92
N PHE A 452 14.20 2.70 10.78
CA PHE A 452 13.18 2.60 11.82
C PHE A 452 13.77 1.98 13.08
N LYS A 453 13.30 2.42 14.26
CA LYS A 453 13.62 1.79 15.55
C LYS A 453 12.36 1.31 16.28
N GLY A 454 12.44 0.13 16.87
CA GLY A 454 11.47 -0.41 17.81
C GLY A 454 11.81 -0.08 19.26
N LYS A 455 10.85 -0.26 20.16
CA LYS A 455 11.03 -0.07 21.61
C LYS A 455 11.93 -1.13 22.25
N ASP A 456 12.06 -2.28 21.60
CA ASP A 456 12.89 -3.42 21.99
C ASP A 456 14.36 -3.30 21.52
N GLY A 457 14.75 -2.15 20.98
CA GLY A 457 16.09 -1.92 20.43
C GLY A 457 16.27 -2.46 19.01
N VAL A 458 15.24 -3.04 18.38
CA VAL A 458 15.33 -3.47 16.98
C VAL A 458 15.47 -2.26 16.06
N VAL A 459 16.41 -2.32 15.14
CA VAL A 459 16.59 -1.35 14.06
C VAL A 459 16.38 -2.05 12.73
N VAL A 460 15.63 -1.38 11.84
CA VAL A 460 15.36 -1.82 10.48
C VAL A 460 15.81 -0.74 9.52
N ILE A 461 16.59 -1.10 8.51
CA ILE A 461 17.03 -0.19 7.45
C ILE A 461 16.65 -0.81 6.10
N VAL A 462 15.87 -0.11 5.29
CA VAL A 462 15.52 -0.52 3.93
C VAL A 462 16.30 0.34 2.94
N LEU A 463 17.08 -0.31 2.10
CA LEU A 463 17.93 0.29 1.06
C LEU A 463 17.41 -0.14 -0.31
N ILE A 464 17.05 0.81 -1.17
CA ILE A 464 16.65 0.53 -2.55
C ILE A 464 17.78 1.01 -3.45
N ASN A 465 18.47 0.08 -4.12
CA ASN A 465 19.39 0.44 -5.19
C ASN A 465 18.61 0.50 -6.52
N TYR A 466 18.25 1.71 -6.94
CA TYR A 466 17.53 1.92 -8.18
C TYR A 466 18.45 1.89 -9.41
N THR A 467 19.78 1.95 -9.24
CA THR A 467 20.72 1.97 -10.35
C THR A 467 20.87 0.60 -11.02
N THR A 468 21.39 0.61 -12.25
CA THR A 468 21.69 -0.60 -13.04
C THR A 468 23.01 -1.26 -12.66
N THR A 469 23.78 -0.67 -11.75
CA THR A 469 25.08 -1.14 -11.28
C THR A 469 25.09 -1.38 -9.78
N GLY A 470 26.04 -2.19 -9.29
CA GLY A 470 26.23 -2.34 -7.85
C GLY A 470 26.63 -1.02 -7.20
N ARG A 471 26.15 -0.76 -5.98
CA ARG A 471 26.48 0.45 -5.22
C ARG A 471 27.13 0.14 -3.89
N GLN A 472 28.28 0.75 -3.64
CA GLN A 472 28.99 0.64 -2.36
C GLN A 472 28.34 1.57 -1.34
N ILE A 473 27.96 1.01 -0.19
CA ILE A 473 27.31 1.70 0.92
C ILE A 473 28.16 1.54 2.17
N GLN A 474 28.34 2.62 2.91
CA GLN A 474 28.86 2.62 4.27
C GLN A 474 27.76 3.09 5.22
N LEU A 475 27.45 2.33 6.26
CA LEU A 475 26.58 2.81 7.33
C LEU A 475 27.41 3.56 8.35
N LYS A 476 26.95 4.76 8.72
CA LYS A 476 27.51 5.56 9.81
C LYS A 476 26.46 5.68 10.92
N PRO A 477 26.46 4.77 11.91
CA PRO A 477 25.52 4.84 13.02
C PRO A 477 25.90 5.97 13.98
N GLU A 478 24.91 6.72 14.44
CA GLU A 478 25.04 7.72 15.50
C GLU A 478 24.05 7.41 16.62
N ASN A 479 24.53 7.41 17.86
CA ASN A 479 23.75 7.07 19.05
C ASN A 479 23.22 5.62 19.08
N PHE A 480 23.85 4.70 18.34
CA PHE A 480 23.65 3.25 18.41
C PHE A 480 24.89 2.53 17.86
N LYS A 481 25.03 1.23 18.11
CA LYS A 481 26.16 0.41 17.59
C LYS A 481 25.66 -0.60 16.57
N LEU A 482 26.45 -0.84 15.52
CA LEU A 482 26.19 -1.93 14.58
C LEU A 482 26.76 -3.22 15.16
N PRO A 483 26.01 -4.34 15.18
CA PRO A 483 26.59 -5.61 15.57
C PRO A 483 27.49 -6.17 14.46
N ARG A 484 28.43 -7.04 14.83
CA ARG A 484 29.38 -7.68 13.88
C ARG A 484 28.70 -8.43 12.74
N LYS A 485 27.50 -8.97 13.00
CA LYS A 485 26.66 -9.71 12.04
C LYS A 485 25.27 -9.10 12.04
N ILE A 486 24.78 -8.75 10.86
CA ILE A 486 23.40 -8.30 10.65
C ILE A 486 22.79 -9.21 9.59
N ARG A 487 21.50 -9.52 9.79
CA ARG A 487 20.74 -10.27 8.81
C ARG A 487 20.22 -9.30 7.76
N SER A 488 20.51 -9.60 6.49
CA SER A 488 19.97 -8.89 5.35
C SER A 488 18.90 -9.73 4.67
N TYR A 489 17.94 -9.06 4.01
CA TYR A 489 16.91 -9.68 3.20
C TYR A 489 16.85 -8.95 1.88
N THR A 490 17.09 -9.65 0.77
CA THR A 490 17.19 -9.01 -0.55
C THR A 490 16.04 -9.44 -1.46
N THR A 491 15.46 -8.46 -2.15
CA THR A 491 14.56 -8.67 -3.29
C THR A 491 15.23 -8.11 -4.54
N SER A 492 15.37 -8.94 -5.55
CA SER A 492 15.97 -8.61 -6.85
C SER A 492 15.23 -9.40 -7.95
N ALA A 493 15.71 -9.40 -9.18
CA ALA A 493 15.16 -10.31 -10.20
C ALA A 493 15.25 -11.78 -9.77
N GLN A 494 16.33 -12.18 -9.09
CA GLN A 494 16.58 -13.57 -8.67
C GLN A 494 16.18 -13.86 -7.22
N ASP A 495 16.08 -12.82 -6.38
CA ASP A 495 15.85 -12.98 -4.94
C ASP A 495 14.43 -12.57 -4.54
N ASN A 496 13.82 -13.33 -3.62
CA ASN A 496 12.51 -13.07 -3.00
C ASN A 496 12.69 -13.00 -1.48
N LEU A 497 12.95 -11.80 -0.94
CA LEU A 497 13.36 -11.59 0.47
C LEU A 497 14.41 -12.62 0.95
N ALA A 498 15.38 -12.93 0.08
CA ALA A 498 16.39 -13.93 0.37
C ALA A 498 17.25 -13.48 1.54
N ALA A 499 17.28 -14.29 2.61
CA ALA A 499 18.01 -14.00 3.81
C ALA A 499 19.51 -14.31 3.62
N ALA A 500 20.36 -13.40 4.10
CA ALA A 500 21.80 -13.63 4.20
C ALA A 500 22.34 -13.06 5.51
N LEU A 501 23.49 -13.58 5.93
CA LEU A 501 24.31 -12.97 6.96
C LEU A 501 25.40 -12.18 6.26
N VAL A 502 25.47 -10.89 6.55
CA VAL A 502 26.59 -10.06 6.12
C VAL A 502 27.43 -9.79 7.37
N ASN A 503 28.73 -9.93 7.20
CA ASN A 503 29.72 -9.68 8.24
C ASN A 503 30.35 -8.30 8.01
N LYS A 504 30.88 -7.67 9.06
CA LYS A 504 31.71 -6.45 8.98
C LYS A 504 31.00 -5.23 8.36
N TRP A 505 29.84 -4.85 8.89
CA TRP A 505 29.10 -3.64 8.46
C TRP A 505 29.80 -2.31 8.76
N GLU A 506 30.92 -2.36 9.48
CA GLU A 506 31.81 -1.22 9.66
C GLU A 506 32.61 -0.91 8.38
N GLU A 507 32.72 -1.86 7.45
CA GLU A 507 33.34 -1.68 6.14
C GLU A 507 32.26 -1.44 5.05
N PRO A 508 32.61 -0.82 3.91
CA PRO A 508 31.68 -0.65 2.80
C PRO A 508 31.20 -1.99 2.24
N PHE A 509 29.89 -2.10 1.96
CA PHE A 509 29.27 -3.28 1.35
C PHE A 509 28.52 -2.92 0.08
N THR A 510 28.36 -3.90 -0.82
CA THR A 510 27.73 -3.68 -2.12
C THR A 510 26.25 -4.06 -2.11
N LEU A 511 25.39 -3.12 -2.47
CA LEU A 511 24.02 -3.40 -2.88
C LEU A 511 24.00 -3.94 -4.31
N LYS A 512 23.27 -5.03 -4.54
CA LYS A 512 23.05 -5.55 -5.90
C LYS A 512 22.37 -4.47 -6.78
N PRO A 513 22.66 -4.42 -8.10
CA PRO A 513 21.91 -3.56 -9.01
C PRO A 513 20.41 -3.91 -8.94
N ARG A 514 19.54 -2.92 -9.17
CA ARG A 514 18.09 -3.10 -9.24
C ARG A 514 17.55 -4.00 -8.12
N SER A 515 17.81 -3.62 -6.87
CA SER A 515 17.45 -4.43 -5.71
C SER A 515 16.95 -3.63 -4.52
N ILE A 516 16.20 -4.30 -3.64
CA ILE A 516 15.79 -3.81 -2.34
C ILE A 516 16.47 -4.70 -1.31
N THR A 517 17.16 -4.11 -0.33
CA THR A 517 17.83 -4.83 0.75
C THR A 517 17.39 -4.27 2.09
N THR A 518 16.86 -5.13 2.94
CA THR A 518 16.47 -4.79 4.31
C THR A 518 17.46 -5.36 5.31
N LEU A 519 17.94 -4.53 6.22
CA LEU A 519 18.84 -4.90 7.31
C LEU A 519 18.06 -4.90 8.61
N VAL A 520 18.21 -5.96 9.41
CA VAL A 520 17.50 -6.09 10.69
C VAL A 520 18.48 -6.55 11.76
N PHE A 521 18.56 -5.77 12.84
CA PHE A 521 19.41 -6.06 13.98
C PHE A 521 18.85 -5.47 15.26
N LYS A 522 19.40 -5.90 16.39
CA LYS A 522 19.12 -5.33 17.71
C LYS A 522 20.32 -4.49 18.13
N ASN A 523 20.07 -3.22 18.46
CA ASN A 523 21.06 -2.31 19.05
C ASN A 523 21.33 -2.66 20.51
#